data_AF-A0A957WXW5-F1
#
_entry.id   AF-A0A957WXW5-F1
#
_cell.length_a   1.000
_cell.length_b   1.000
_cell.length_c   1.000
_cell.angle_alpha   90.00
_cell.angle_beta   90.00
_cell.angle_gamma   90.00
#
_symmetry.space_group_name_H-M   'P 1'
#
loop_
_entity.id
_entity.type
_entity.pdbx_description
1 polymer ?
#
loop_
_entity_poly.entity_id
_entity_poly.type
_entity_poly.pdbx_seq_one_letter_code
_entity_poly.pdbx_strand_id
1 'polypeptide(L)'
;MSFLNRLTVARKLIVIVVAGAVALIGLTSFALVEQRRTAIHGREDQTRLLVESTVHIAQFEFDRASRGEITTEQAQENAKEAIRALRYDDGTNYFYINDANDPNRIIMHPIVPELEGTDLGVENPSSLRSTRRGTPSSQPMEPGSSSTSGPSPTRRR
;
A
#
# COMPACT_ATOMS: atom_id res chain seq x y z
N MET A 1 -17.86 -41.04 26.96
CA MET A 1 -16.47 -41.29 27.40
C MET A 1 -16.14 -42.80 27.46
N SER A 2 -16.20 -43.55 26.35
CA SER A 2 -15.87 -45.00 26.33
C SER A 2 -14.87 -45.41 25.24
N PHE A 3 -14.55 -44.50 24.31
CA PHE A 3 -13.66 -44.76 23.17
C PHE A 3 -12.17 -44.76 23.57
N LEU A 4 -11.79 -43.90 24.52
CA LEU A 4 -10.39 -43.77 24.98
C LEU A 4 -9.94 -44.92 25.89
N ASN A 5 -10.86 -45.64 26.53
CA ASN A 5 -10.51 -46.74 27.45
C ASN A 5 -10.20 -48.07 26.76
N ARG A 6 -10.51 -48.21 25.46
CA ARG A 6 -10.22 -49.42 24.66
C ARG A 6 -8.87 -49.38 23.96
N LEU A 7 -8.10 -48.30 24.13
CA LEU A 7 -6.79 -48.10 23.51
C LEU A 7 -5.67 -48.59 24.43
N THR A 8 -4.63 -49.21 23.86
CA THR A 8 -3.41 -49.58 24.58
C THR A 8 -2.71 -48.33 25.14
N VAL A 9 -1.99 -48.47 26.26
CA VAL A 9 -1.35 -47.34 26.97
C VAL A 9 -0.50 -46.46 26.03
N ALA A 10 0.22 -47.07 25.08
CA ALA A 10 1.01 -46.35 24.07
C ALA A 10 0.16 -45.43 23.17
N ARG A 11 -1.04 -45.87 22.73
CA ARG A 11 -1.94 -45.04 21.91
C ARG A 11 -2.49 -43.85 22.70
N LYS A 12 -2.71 -44.00 24.00
CA LYS A 12 -3.15 -42.88 24.87
C LYS A 12 -2.08 -41.78 24.93
N LEU A 13 -0.80 -42.15 25.04
CA LEU A 13 0.32 -41.18 25.01
C LEU A 13 0.40 -40.45 23.66
N ILE A 14 0.26 -41.18 22.55
CA ILE A 14 0.27 -40.58 21.20
C ILE A 14 -0.88 -39.57 21.04
N VAL A 15 -2.09 -39.89 21.50
CA VAL A 15 -3.23 -38.97 21.42
C VAL A 15 -2.96 -37.66 22.15
N ILE A 16 -2.33 -37.70 23.33
CA ILE A 16 -2.00 -36.48 24.09
C ILE A 16 -0.95 -35.65 23.35
N VAL A 17 0.10 -36.29 22.81
CA VAL A 17 1.14 -35.60 22.04
C VAL A 17 0.56 -34.96 20.78
N VAL A 18 -0.26 -35.69 20.02
CA VAL A 18 -0.94 -35.18 18.82
C VAL A 18 -1.90 -34.04 19.17
N ALA A 19 -2.68 -34.18 20.25
CA ALA A 19 -3.57 -33.12 20.71
C ALA A 19 -2.79 -31.84 21.08
N GLY A 20 -1.66 -31.98 21.78
CA GLY A 20 -0.76 -30.86 22.08
C GLY A 20 -0.18 -30.22 20.82
N ALA A 21 0.28 -31.03 19.87
CA ALA A 21 0.81 -30.54 18.59
C ALA A 21 -0.26 -29.78 17.79
N VAL A 22 -1.49 -30.31 17.71
CA VAL A 22 -2.62 -29.63 17.05
C VAL A 22 -2.97 -28.32 17.75
N ALA A 23 -2.96 -28.28 19.08
CA ALA A 23 -3.20 -27.06 19.84
C ALA A 23 -2.12 -26.00 19.56
N LEU A 24 -0.85 -26.39 19.52
CA LEU A 24 0.27 -25.49 19.18
C LEU A 24 0.13 -24.96 17.76
N ILE A 25 -0.14 -25.83 16.78
CA ILE A 25 -0.35 -25.43 15.37
C ILE A 25 -1.51 -24.44 15.26
N GLY A 26 -2.61 -24.68 15.99
CA GLY A 26 -3.76 -23.78 16.03
C GLY A 26 -3.39 -22.40 16.57
N LEU A 27 -2.68 -22.36 17.70
CA LEU A 27 -2.24 -21.11 18.33
C LEU A 27 -1.28 -20.32 17.43
N THR A 28 -0.29 -20.98 16.83
CA THR A 28 0.66 -20.33 15.92
C THR A 28 -0.02 -19.82 14.66
N SER A 29 -0.98 -20.58 14.11
CA SER A 29 -1.73 -20.16 12.92
C SER A 29 -2.57 -18.93 13.21
N PHE A 30 -3.25 -18.89 14.36
CA PHE A 30 -4.01 -17.73 14.80
C PHE A 30 -3.11 -16.50 15.00
N ALA A 31 -1.99 -16.66 15.72
CA ALA A 31 -1.03 -15.59 15.95
C ALA A 31 -0.47 -15.03 14.63
N LEU A 32 -0.17 -15.89 13.65
CA LEU A 32 0.36 -15.49 12.35
C LEU A 32 -0.65 -14.66 11.54
N VAL A 33 -1.93 -15.04 11.56
CA VAL A 33 -3.00 -14.27 10.90
C VAL A 33 -3.12 -12.88 11.52
N GLU A 34 -3.09 -12.80 12.84
CA GLU A 34 -3.21 -11.52 13.55
C GLU A 34 -2.00 -10.62 13.34
N GLN A 35 -0.79 -11.19 13.35
CA GLN A 35 0.44 -10.47 13.03
C GLN A 35 0.39 -9.90 11.61
N ARG A 36 -0.10 -10.67 10.64
CA ARG A 36 -0.26 -10.21 9.25
C ARG A 36 -1.26 -9.07 9.13
N ARG A 37 -2.40 -9.15 9.84
CA ARG A 37 -3.41 -8.06 9.87
C ARG A 37 -2.82 -6.78 10.43
N THR A 38 -2.16 -6.87 11.58
CA THR A 38 -1.51 -5.73 12.24
C THR A 38 -0.44 -5.09 11.35
N ALA A 39 0.37 -5.92 10.67
CA ALA A 39 1.41 -5.42 9.78
C ALA A 39 0.87 -4.67 8.56
N ILE A 40 -0.28 -5.09 8.01
CA ILE A 40 -0.92 -4.41 6.87
C ILE A 40 -1.49 -3.06 7.32
N HIS A 41 -2.26 -3.04 8.41
CA HIS A 41 -2.82 -1.80 8.94
C HIS A 41 -1.72 -0.78 9.30
N GLY A 42 -0.63 -1.22 9.92
CA GLY A 42 0.49 -0.34 10.24
C GLY A 42 1.12 0.33 9.00
N ARG A 43 1.17 -0.36 7.86
CA ARG A 43 1.69 0.22 6.61
C ARG A 43 0.76 1.25 5.99
N GLU A 44 -0.55 1.00 6.07
CA GLU A 44 -1.58 1.95 5.62
C GLU A 44 -1.50 3.24 6.44
N ASP A 45 -1.43 3.13 7.77
CA ASP A 45 -1.31 4.27 8.68
C ASP A 45 -0.01 5.05 8.44
N GLN A 46 1.12 4.36 8.25
CA GLN A 46 2.39 5.01 7.94
C GLN A 46 2.30 5.84 6.66
N THR A 47 1.71 5.29 5.60
CA THR A 47 1.57 6.00 4.31
C THR A 47 0.64 7.21 4.46
N ARG A 48 -0.44 7.06 5.22
CA ARG A 48 -1.38 8.16 5.51
C ARG A 48 -0.68 9.31 6.25
N LEU A 49 0.09 9.01 7.29
CA LEU A 49 0.81 10.02 8.07
C LEU A 49 1.87 10.76 7.23
N LEU A 50 2.54 10.04 6.31
CA LEU A 50 3.49 10.65 5.36
C LEU A 50 2.78 11.63 4.41
N VAL A 51 1.65 11.23 3.85
CA VAL A 51 0.84 12.11 2.98
C VAL A 51 0.28 13.30 3.77
N GLU A 52 -0.25 13.08 4.97
CA GLU A 52 -0.78 14.13 5.84
C GLU A 52 0.30 15.17 6.18
N SER A 53 1.50 14.72 6.54
CA SER A 53 2.64 15.62 6.77
C SER A 53 3.02 16.41 5.52
N THR A 54 2.94 15.79 4.35
CA THR A 54 3.21 16.44 3.05
C THR A 54 2.15 17.48 2.72
N VAL A 55 0.88 17.21 2.99
CA VAL A 55 -0.23 18.16 2.81
C VAL A 55 -0.06 19.37 3.72
N HIS A 56 0.44 19.20 4.94
CA HIS A 56 0.72 20.34 5.83
C HIS A 56 1.77 21.32 5.28
N ILE A 57 2.71 20.86 4.44
CA ILE A 57 3.66 21.76 3.77
C ILE A 57 2.92 22.65 2.76
N ALA A 58 2.04 22.05 1.95
CA ALA A 58 1.22 22.81 1.01
C ALA A 58 0.27 23.78 1.74
N GLN A 59 -0.33 23.34 2.86
CA GLN A 59 -1.18 24.18 3.69
C GLN A 59 -0.41 25.37 4.28
N PHE A 60 0.81 25.15 4.74
CA PHE A 60 1.66 26.22 5.29
C PHE A 60 1.92 27.31 4.25
N GLU A 61 2.29 26.95 3.02
CA GLU A 61 2.48 27.92 1.93
C GLU A 61 1.16 28.61 1.53
N PHE A 62 0.05 27.88 1.51
CA PHE A 62 -1.27 28.46 1.27
C PHE A 62 -1.66 29.49 2.36
N ASP A 63 -1.38 29.20 3.62
CA ASP A 63 -1.67 30.12 4.73
C ASP A 63 -0.81 31.39 4.63
N ARG A 64 0.44 31.28 4.17
CA ARG A 64 1.30 32.45 3.87
C ARG A 64 0.72 33.32 2.77
N ALA A 65 0.21 32.71 1.69
CA ALA A 65 -0.48 33.45 0.64
C ALA A 65 -1.76 34.12 1.17
N SER A 66 -2.54 33.42 1.99
CA SER A 66 -3.78 33.94 2.60
C SER A 66 -3.54 35.13 3.52
N ARG A 67 -2.36 35.20 4.16
CA ARG A 67 -1.91 36.35 4.96
C ARG A 67 -1.31 37.48 4.11
N GLY A 68 -1.19 37.31 2.80
CA GLY A 68 -0.61 38.28 1.88
C GLY A 68 0.92 38.39 1.97
N GLU A 69 1.61 37.41 2.58
CA GLU A 69 3.07 37.39 2.67
C GLU A 69 3.73 37.06 1.32
N ILE A 70 3.03 36.26 0.51
CA ILE A 70 3.45 35.81 -0.83
C ILE A 70 2.23 35.76 -1.75
N THR A 71 2.44 35.68 -3.06
CA THR A 71 1.35 35.44 -4.01
C THR A 71 0.93 33.97 -4.01
N THR A 72 -0.27 33.69 -4.51
CA THR A 72 -0.76 32.31 -4.67
C THR A 72 0.15 31.49 -5.58
N GLU A 73 0.66 32.10 -6.65
CA GLU A 73 1.58 31.45 -7.58
C GLU A 73 2.89 31.09 -6.89
N GLN A 74 3.43 31.99 -6.06
CA GLN A 74 4.64 31.74 -5.30
C GLN A 74 4.42 30.63 -4.26
N ALA A 75 3.27 30.61 -3.58
CA ALA A 75 2.93 29.53 -2.65
C ALA A 75 2.85 28.17 -3.35
N GLN A 76 2.23 28.11 -4.54
CA GLN A 76 2.16 26.90 -5.34
C GLN A 76 3.56 26.42 -5.77
N GLU A 77 4.44 27.33 -6.21
CA GLU A 77 5.80 26.97 -6.59
C GLU A 77 6.61 26.47 -5.40
N ASN A 78 6.59 27.20 -4.27
CA ASN A 78 7.29 26.80 -3.04
C ASN A 78 6.84 25.41 -2.57
N ALA A 79 5.53 25.15 -2.56
CA ALA A 79 4.98 23.86 -2.17
C ALA A 79 5.42 22.74 -3.13
N LYS A 80 5.37 22.97 -4.45
CA LYS A 80 5.84 22.00 -5.44
C LYS A 80 7.32 21.67 -5.24
N GLU A 81 8.18 22.67 -5.07
CA GLU A 81 9.62 22.47 -4.87
C GLU A 81 9.93 21.73 -3.57
N ALA A 82 9.28 22.12 -2.47
CA ALA A 82 9.43 21.46 -1.17
C ALA A 82 9.03 19.98 -1.26
N ILE A 83 7.85 19.68 -1.84
CA ILE A 83 7.34 18.32 -1.97
C ILE A 83 8.20 17.51 -2.96
N ARG A 84 8.70 18.11 -4.04
CA ARG A 84 9.59 17.47 -5.03
C ARG A 84 10.87 16.94 -4.39
N ALA A 85 11.39 17.62 -3.37
CA ALA A 85 12.60 17.22 -2.65
C ALA A 85 12.36 16.10 -1.63
N LEU A 86 11.11 15.87 -1.18
CA LEU A 86 10.82 14.87 -0.17
C LEU A 86 11.10 13.46 -0.65
N ARG A 87 11.74 12.67 0.22
CA ARG A 87 11.92 11.24 0.06
C ARG A 87 11.59 10.52 1.36
N TYR A 88 11.15 9.28 1.25
CA TYR A 88 10.90 8.41 2.40
C TYR A 88 11.44 7.00 2.11
N ASP A 89 11.44 6.14 3.13
CA ASP A 89 11.97 4.77 3.05
C ASP A 89 13.44 4.76 2.55
N ASP A 90 14.32 5.37 3.37
CA ASP A 90 15.75 5.52 3.09
C ASP A 90 16.10 6.17 1.73
N GLY A 91 15.22 7.05 1.23
CA GLY A 91 15.45 7.78 -0.01
C GLY A 91 14.94 7.08 -1.27
N THR A 92 14.32 5.90 -1.13
CA THR A 92 13.88 5.09 -2.28
C THR A 92 12.57 5.56 -2.87
N ASN A 93 11.66 6.07 -2.04
CA ASN A 93 10.33 6.48 -2.46
C ASN A 93 10.17 8.01 -2.49
N TYR A 94 9.19 8.47 -3.26
CA TYR A 94 8.98 9.87 -3.62
C TYR A 94 7.49 10.23 -3.65
N PHE A 95 7.20 11.54 -3.65
CA PHE A 95 5.85 12.08 -3.76
C PHE A 95 5.63 12.73 -5.12
N TYR A 96 4.43 12.61 -5.67
CA TYR A 96 4.01 13.31 -6.89
C TYR A 96 2.66 14.00 -6.63
N ILE A 97 2.36 15.03 -7.41
CA ILE A 97 1.11 15.79 -7.29
C ILE A 97 0.35 15.68 -8.62
N ASN A 98 -0.92 15.32 -8.54
CA ASN A 98 -1.86 15.30 -9.66
C ASN A 98 -3.00 16.32 -9.44
N ASP A 99 -3.70 16.66 -10.51
CA ASP A 99 -4.90 17.50 -10.43
C ASP A 99 -6.01 16.74 -9.68
N ALA A 100 -6.73 17.46 -8.82
CA ALA A 100 -7.85 16.89 -8.05
C ALA A 100 -9.08 16.65 -8.93
N ASN A 101 -9.25 17.44 -10.01
CA ASN A 101 -10.36 17.30 -10.95
C ASN A 101 -10.05 16.24 -12.03
N ASP A 102 -8.77 16.05 -12.33
CA ASP A 102 -8.30 15.09 -13.32
C ASP A 102 -7.01 14.39 -12.85
N PRO A 103 -7.11 13.18 -12.26
CA PRO A 103 -5.95 12.47 -11.75
C PRO A 103 -4.94 12.06 -12.84
N ASN A 104 -5.33 12.11 -14.11
CA ASN A 104 -4.42 11.84 -15.21
C ASN A 104 -3.51 13.04 -15.51
N ARG A 105 -3.87 14.24 -15.06
CA ARG A 105 -3.06 15.44 -15.22
C ARG A 105 -2.06 15.54 -14.07
N ILE A 106 -0.78 15.33 -14.39
CA ILE A 106 0.29 15.45 -13.41
C ILE A 106 0.71 16.92 -13.27
N ILE A 107 0.73 17.42 -12.03
CA ILE A 107 1.15 18.78 -11.68
C ILE A 107 2.63 18.81 -11.34
N MET A 108 3.15 17.78 -10.65
CA MET A 108 4.56 17.68 -10.28
C MET A 108 5.00 16.21 -10.19
N HIS A 109 6.12 15.87 -10.82
CA HIS A 109 6.73 14.54 -10.69
C HIS A 109 8.26 14.65 -10.50
N PRO A 110 8.83 14.12 -9.40
CA PRO A 110 10.23 14.38 -9.05
C PRO A 110 11.26 13.59 -9.86
N ILE A 111 10.88 12.44 -10.46
CA ILE A 111 11.78 11.58 -11.26
C ILE A 111 11.65 11.82 -12.77
N VAL A 112 10.44 12.09 -13.26
CA VAL A 112 10.12 12.21 -14.69
C VAL A 112 9.45 13.57 -14.93
N PRO A 113 10.23 14.67 -14.96
CA PRO A 113 9.68 16.01 -15.14
C PRO A 113 8.95 16.20 -16.47
N GLU A 114 9.21 15.35 -17.48
CA GLU A 114 8.49 15.41 -18.76
C GLU A 114 6.99 15.11 -18.63
N LEU A 115 6.56 14.50 -17.50
CA LEU A 115 5.15 14.24 -17.21
C LEU A 115 4.41 15.45 -16.65
N GLU A 116 5.10 16.52 -16.26
CA GLU A 116 4.45 17.70 -15.68
C GLU A 116 3.63 18.43 -16.76
N GLY A 117 2.35 18.63 -16.50
CA GLY A 117 1.41 19.28 -17.42
C GLY A 117 0.90 18.40 -18.55
N THR A 118 1.31 17.12 -18.64
CA THR A 118 0.71 16.15 -19.56
C THR A 118 -0.46 15.40 -18.91
N ASP A 119 -1.45 15.08 -19.73
CA ASP A 119 -2.47 14.09 -19.41
C ASP A 119 -1.86 12.72 -19.72
N LEU A 120 -1.79 11.83 -18.71
CA LEU A 120 -1.20 10.50 -18.87
C LEU A 120 -2.00 9.62 -19.83
N GLY A 121 -3.16 10.05 -20.35
CA GLY A 121 -3.96 9.28 -21.29
C GLY A 121 -4.36 7.91 -20.73
N VAL A 122 -4.28 7.74 -19.41
CA VAL A 122 -4.65 6.52 -18.74
C VAL A 122 -6.17 6.50 -18.77
N GLU A 123 -6.70 5.73 -19.70
CA GLU A 123 -8.11 5.43 -19.81
C GLU A 123 -8.56 4.72 -18.53
N ASN A 124 -8.93 5.55 -17.54
CA ASN A 124 -9.70 5.24 -16.34
C ASN A 124 -9.23 3.98 -15.58
N PRO A 125 -8.66 4.05 -14.36
CA PRO A 125 -8.28 2.85 -13.60
C PRO A 125 -9.45 1.90 -13.29
N SER A 126 -10.71 2.30 -13.53
CA SER A 126 -11.87 1.40 -13.49
C SER A 126 -12.03 0.49 -14.74
N SER A 127 -11.32 0.75 -15.84
CA SER A 127 -11.28 -0.12 -17.03
C SER A 127 -10.52 -1.43 -16.76
N LEU A 128 -9.54 -1.41 -15.85
CA LEU A 128 -8.88 -2.63 -15.35
C LEU A 128 -9.82 -3.51 -14.51
N ARG A 129 -10.99 -2.99 -14.09
CA ARG A 129 -12.02 -3.74 -13.35
C ARG A 129 -13.09 -4.35 -14.26
N SER A 130 -13.28 -3.84 -15.48
CA SER A 130 -14.33 -4.29 -16.40
C SER A 130 -13.83 -5.15 -17.56
N THR A 131 -12.54 -5.09 -17.93
CA THR A 131 -11.96 -5.96 -18.98
C THR A 131 -11.88 -7.45 -18.59
N ARG A 132 -12.30 -7.82 -17.37
CA ARG A 132 -12.47 -9.22 -16.94
C ARG A 132 -13.92 -9.70 -16.94
N ARG A 133 -14.76 -9.22 -17.87
CA ARG A 133 -16.10 -9.78 -18.07
C ARG A 133 -16.48 -9.79 -19.55
N GLY A 134 -15.98 -10.79 -20.27
CA GLY A 134 -16.30 -10.94 -21.68
C GLY A 134 -15.79 -12.21 -22.36
N THR A 135 -15.87 -13.38 -21.72
CA THR A 135 -16.05 -14.67 -22.43
C THR A 135 -16.59 -15.73 -21.46
N PRO A 136 -17.65 -16.49 -21.82
CA PRO A 136 -18.23 -17.52 -20.98
C PRO A 136 -17.57 -18.87 -21.28
N SER A 137 -16.91 -19.50 -20.31
CA SER A 137 -16.91 -20.97 -20.09
C SER A 137 -15.87 -21.43 -19.05
N SER A 138 -16.40 -22.05 -17.99
CA SER A 138 -15.84 -23.15 -17.18
C SER A 138 -14.37 -23.12 -16.73
N GLN A 139 -14.14 -22.76 -15.45
CA GLN A 139 -13.49 -23.60 -14.41
C GLN A 139 -13.22 -22.77 -13.12
N PRO A 140 -13.36 -23.31 -11.89
CA PRO A 140 -13.18 -22.54 -10.65
C PRO A 140 -11.75 -22.54 -10.08
N MET A 141 -11.25 -21.32 -9.86
CA MET A 141 -10.34 -20.74 -8.84
C MET A 141 -9.23 -21.57 -8.14
N GLU A 142 -7.99 -21.04 -8.26
CA GLU A 142 -7.03 -20.87 -7.16
C GLU A 142 -6.67 -19.37 -6.99
N PRO A 143 -6.41 -18.84 -5.77
CA PRO A 143 -6.10 -17.43 -5.56
C PRO A 143 -4.58 -17.19 -5.40
N GLY A 144 -3.98 -16.45 -6.35
CA GLY A 144 -2.61 -15.94 -6.27
C GLY A 144 -2.58 -14.40 -6.24
N SER A 145 -1.89 -13.83 -5.26
CA SER A 145 -1.73 -12.41 -4.94
C SER A 145 -1.00 -11.59 -6.02
N SER A 146 -1.51 -10.41 -6.38
CA SER A 146 -0.81 -9.45 -7.25
C SER A 146 -0.05 -8.40 -6.44
N SER A 147 1.27 -8.55 -6.39
CA SER A 147 2.25 -7.54 -5.97
C SER A 147 2.55 -6.61 -7.16
N THR A 148 2.32 -5.31 -7.02
CA THR A 148 2.74 -4.29 -8.00
C THR A 148 4.03 -3.64 -7.52
N SER A 149 5.15 -4.07 -8.11
CA SER A 149 6.48 -3.47 -7.96
C SER A 149 6.72 -2.48 -9.11
N GLY A 150 6.86 -1.19 -8.80
CA GLY A 150 7.34 -0.17 -9.75
C GLY A 150 8.86 -0.30 -9.99
N PRO A 151 9.39 0.25 -11.10
CA PRO A 151 10.79 0.05 -11.49
C PRO A 151 11.74 0.81 -10.55
N SER A 152 12.67 0.10 -9.91
CA SER A 152 13.74 0.67 -9.12
C SER A 152 14.80 1.36 -10.01
N PRO A 153 15.40 2.49 -9.58
CA PRO A 153 16.37 3.22 -10.39
C PRO A 153 17.72 2.48 -10.42
N THR A 154 18.19 2.19 -11.64
CA THR A 154 19.48 1.56 -11.92
C THR A 154 20.62 2.49 -11.50
N ARG A 155 21.38 2.07 -10.48
CA ARG A 155 22.60 2.74 -10.00
C ARG A 155 23.68 2.70 -11.09
N ARG A 156 23.94 3.82 -11.78
CA ARG A 156 25.16 4.01 -12.57
C ARG A 156 26.28 4.50 -11.65
N ARG A 157 27.39 3.74 -11.65
CA ARG A 157 28.68 4.12 -11.09
C ARG A 157 29.39 5.12 -11.99
#